data_AF-A0A1H2I1N9-F1
#
_entry.id   AF-A0A1H2I1N9-F1
#
_cell.length_a   1.000
_cell.length_b   1.000
_cell.length_c   1.000
_cell.angle_alpha   90.00
_cell.angle_beta   90.00
_cell.angle_gamma   90.00
#
_symmetry.space_group_name_H-M   'P 1'
#
loop_
_entity.id
_entity.type
_entity.pdbx_description
1 polymer ?
#
loop_
_entity_poly.entity_id
_entity_poly.type
_entity_poly.pdbx_seq_one_letter_code
_entity_poly.pdbx_strand_id
1 'polypeptide(L)'
;MAAMTDETVLDDLDRRVVAALQTHGRATWQQIARAVGTSDTTAARRAQRLFGSGLVRVVASADPLRSVLGYPVLVQVTCRVGQAPRVAAELAARPDVRFAALITGTFDLIVELIVPSQRALARVLFEEIEQVDGILSTVTETVIAQHKVANVWAHGTLAPEAIATLESERGPIEQRDPKPLDDRDRALVGLLAEDARLSFAELAVRLDMSESMVKRRLDTLTHDGRVRYTTIVRPELLGYGVEVFYWLAVDLRHLDETAKALGERPEVRYLSSTAGYSDLTCEVVLRHHDDLLTFNTRVLGELPGIRRVEIGLELITVKRAFTLVEGGAL
;
A
#
# COMPACT_ATOMS: atom_id res chain seq x y z
N MET A 1 17.87 -1.18 -20.13
CA MET A 1 16.76 -0.27 -20.49
C MET A 1 16.16 -0.74 -21.80
N ALA A 2 15.16 -1.60 -21.74
CA ALA A 2 14.31 -1.84 -22.91
C ALA A 2 13.41 -0.61 -23.07
N ALA A 3 13.37 -0.02 -24.26
CA ALA A 3 12.42 1.03 -24.58
C ALA A 3 11.01 0.51 -24.32
N MET A 4 10.29 1.12 -23.38
CA MET A 4 8.86 0.88 -23.19
C MET A 4 8.15 1.26 -24.48
N THR A 5 7.51 0.29 -25.11
CA THR A 5 6.60 0.54 -26.22
C THR A 5 5.39 1.34 -25.71
N ASP A 6 4.89 2.22 -26.56
CA ASP A 6 3.73 3.12 -26.37
C ASP A 6 2.42 2.37 -25.98
N GLU A 7 2.43 1.03 -26.01
CA GLU A 7 1.32 0.13 -25.62
C GLU A 7 1.18 -0.11 -24.10
N THR A 8 2.05 0.45 -23.26
CA THR A 8 2.09 0.15 -21.80
C THR A 8 1.46 1.22 -20.90
N VAL A 9 1.05 2.37 -21.44
CA VAL A 9 0.39 3.41 -20.65
C VAL A 9 -1.12 3.17 -20.65
N LEU A 10 -1.74 3.14 -19.46
CA LEU A 10 -3.20 3.01 -19.34
C LEU A 10 -3.90 4.23 -19.93
N ASP A 11 -4.93 3.99 -20.75
CA ASP A 11 -5.76 5.07 -21.28
C ASP A 11 -6.61 5.71 -20.16
N ASP A 12 -7.20 6.87 -20.41
CA ASP A 12 -7.95 7.63 -19.39
C ASP A 12 -9.13 6.85 -18.82
N LEU A 13 -9.73 5.93 -19.58
CA LEU A 13 -10.80 5.09 -19.08
C LEU A 13 -10.25 3.98 -18.18
N ASP A 14 -9.15 3.32 -18.58
CA ASP A 14 -8.47 2.33 -17.77
C ASP A 14 -8.04 2.92 -16.42
N ARG A 15 -7.44 4.13 -16.42
CA ARG A 15 -7.05 4.85 -15.20
C ARG A 15 -8.24 5.13 -14.28
N ARG A 16 -9.39 5.56 -14.85
CA ARG A 16 -10.62 5.78 -14.06
C ARG A 16 -11.19 4.47 -13.50
N VAL A 17 -11.11 3.37 -14.25
CA VAL A 17 -11.50 2.03 -13.76
C VAL A 17 -10.61 1.61 -12.59
N VAL A 18 -9.29 1.82 -12.70
CA VAL A 18 -8.35 1.54 -11.60
C VAL A 18 -8.65 2.40 -10.38
N ALA A 19 -8.87 3.70 -10.55
CA ALA A 19 -9.27 4.58 -9.46
C ALA A 19 -10.57 4.12 -8.78
N ALA A 20 -11.57 3.66 -9.55
CA ALA A 20 -12.81 3.13 -8.97
C ALA A 20 -12.56 1.88 -8.11
N LEU A 21 -11.68 0.99 -8.56
CA LEU A 21 -11.24 -0.19 -7.81
C LEU A 21 -10.39 0.18 -6.59
N GLN A 22 -9.59 1.25 -6.64
CA GLN A 22 -8.86 1.76 -5.47
C GLN A 22 -9.84 2.26 -4.40
N THR A 23 -10.91 2.96 -4.79
CA THR A 23 -11.96 3.40 -3.86
C THR A 23 -12.79 2.24 -3.32
N HIS A 24 -13.24 1.34 -4.19
CA HIS A 24 -14.03 0.16 -3.81
C HIS A 24 -13.60 -1.08 -4.61
N GLY A 25 -12.64 -1.84 -4.06
CA GLY A 25 -12.04 -3.00 -4.75
C GLY A 25 -13.01 -4.14 -5.11
N ARG A 26 -14.14 -4.24 -4.40
CA ARG A 26 -15.21 -5.21 -4.70
C ARG A 26 -16.44 -4.61 -5.40
N ALA A 27 -16.36 -3.37 -5.87
CA ALA A 27 -17.46 -2.72 -6.59
C ALA A 27 -17.98 -3.59 -7.74
N THR A 28 -19.29 -3.55 -7.98
CA THR A 28 -19.89 -4.23 -9.13
C THR A 28 -19.51 -3.52 -10.42
N TRP A 29 -19.63 -4.20 -11.55
CA TRP A 29 -19.37 -3.58 -12.85
C TRP A 29 -20.30 -2.41 -13.14
N GLN A 30 -21.54 -2.47 -12.64
CA GLN A 30 -22.51 -1.37 -12.71
C GLN A 30 -22.04 -0.15 -11.90
N GLN A 31 -21.53 -0.36 -10.69
CA GLN A 31 -21.02 0.73 -9.84
C GLN A 31 -19.80 1.40 -10.49
N ILE A 32 -18.86 0.59 -10.99
CA ILE A 32 -17.68 1.08 -11.71
C ILE A 32 -18.09 1.83 -12.98
N ALA A 33 -18.98 1.26 -13.79
CA ALA A 33 -19.45 1.87 -15.04
C ALA A 33 -20.09 3.24 -14.82
N ARG A 34 -20.94 3.35 -13.78
CA ARG A 34 -21.54 4.62 -13.38
C ARG A 34 -20.48 5.63 -12.92
N ALA A 35 -19.51 5.20 -12.11
CA ALA A 35 -18.45 6.09 -11.60
C ALA A 35 -17.53 6.62 -12.70
N VAL A 36 -17.25 5.82 -13.74
CA VAL A 36 -16.36 6.22 -14.85
C VAL A 36 -17.10 6.77 -16.07
N GLY A 37 -18.44 6.77 -16.07
CA GLY A 37 -19.26 7.26 -17.17
C GLY A 37 -19.21 6.38 -18.43
N THR A 38 -19.34 5.05 -18.29
CA THR A 38 -19.38 4.09 -19.42
C THR A 38 -20.48 3.03 -19.23
N SER A 39 -20.60 2.05 -20.14
CA SER A 39 -21.51 0.92 -19.98
C SER A 39 -20.89 -0.21 -19.13
N ASP A 40 -21.73 -0.96 -18.43
CA ASP A 40 -21.33 -2.12 -17.61
C ASP A 40 -20.45 -3.11 -18.40
N THR A 41 -20.80 -3.39 -19.64
CA THR A 41 -20.05 -4.29 -20.54
C THR A 41 -18.66 -3.74 -20.88
N THR A 42 -18.55 -2.43 -21.09
CA THR A 42 -17.26 -1.78 -21.34
C THR A 42 -16.40 -1.78 -20.09
N ALA A 43 -16.95 -1.42 -18.93
CA ALA A 43 -16.24 -1.43 -17.66
C ALA A 43 -15.73 -2.84 -17.30
N ALA A 44 -16.58 -3.85 -17.41
CA ALA A 44 -16.21 -5.24 -17.18
C ALA A 44 -15.09 -5.71 -18.12
N ARG A 45 -15.23 -5.47 -19.43
CA ARG A 45 -14.22 -5.84 -20.44
C ARG A 45 -12.87 -5.18 -20.15
N ARG A 46 -12.88 -3.89 -19.79
CA ARG A 46 -11.68 -3.11 -19.44
C ARG A 46 -11.00 -3.67 -18.21
N ALA A 47 -11.73 -3.84 -17.11
CA ALA A 47 -11.21 -4.41 -15.87
C ALA A 47 -10.65 -5.83 -16.06
N GLN A 48 -11.38 -6.70 -16.76
CA GLN A 48 -10.94 -8.06 -17.05
C GLN A 48 -9.66 -8.10 -17.87
N ARG A 49 -9.49 -7.20 -18.85
CA ARG A 49 -8.24 -7.08 -19.60
C ARG A 49 -7.08 -6.67 -18.67
N LEU A 50 -7.29 -5.71 -17.77
CA LEU A 50 -6.27 -5.24 -16.83
C LEU A 50 -5.84 -6.34 -15.83
N PHE A 51 -6.81 -7.14 -15.36
CA PHE A 51 -6.53 -8.31 -14.52
C PHE A 51 -5.82 -9.41 -15.31
N GLY A 52 -6.31 -9.73 -16.52
CA GLY A 52 -5.74 -10.77 -17.38
C GLY A 52 -4.33 -10.48 -17.88
N SER A 53 -3.97 -9.20 -18.03
CA SER A 53 -2.59 -8.80 -18.36
C SER A 53 -1.67 -8.70 -17.13
N GLY A 54 -2.19 -8.92 -15.92
CA GLY A 54 -1.43 -8.78 -14.69
C GLY A 54 -0.96 -7.35 -14.41
N LEU A 55 -1.58 -6.32 -15.00
CA LEU A 55 -1.20 -4.92 -14.75
C LEU A 55 -1.87 -4.37 -13.48
N VAL A 56 -3.00 -4.96 -13.12
CA VAL A 56 -3.81 -4.58 -11.96
C VAL A 56 -4.19 -5.86 -11.23
N ARG A 57 -4.20 -5.82 -9.89
CA ARG A 57 -4.76 -6.87 -9.04
C ARG A 57 -5.49 -6.24 -7.87
N VAL A 58 -6.63 -6.80 -7.49
CA VAL A 58 -7.26 -6.43 -6.22
C VAL A 58 -6.96 -7.53 -5.23
N VAL A 59 -6.31 -7.18 -4.12
CA VAL A 59 -6.02 -8.09 -3.01
C VAL A 59 -6.70 -7.60 -1.74
N ALA A 60 -6.89 -8.49 -0.77
CA ALA A 60 -7.35 -8.14 0.55
C ALA A 60 -6.31 -8.54 1.58
N SER A 61 -6.03 -7.64 2.51
CA SER A 61 -5.15 -7.91 3.64
C SER A 61 -5.86 -7.57 4.94
N ALA A 62 -5.56 -8.33 5.97
CA ALA A 62 -5.95 -7.94 7.32
C ALA A 62 -5.24 -6.66 7.73
N ASP A 63 -5.97 -5.72 8.32
CA ASP A 63 -5.37 -4.56 8.99
C ASP A 63 -4.69 -5.04 10.28
N PRO A 64 -3.36 -4.91 10.41
CA PRO A 64 -2.64 -5.49 11.54
C PRO A 64 -3.07 -4.95 12.90
N LEU A 65 -3.35 -3.65 12.97
CA LEU A 65 -3.70 -2.96 14.20
C LEU A 65 -5.13 -3.32 14.61
N ARG A 66 -6.08 -3.34 13.65
CA ARG A 66 -7.48 -3.70 13.91
C ARG A 66 -7.68 -5.20 14.15
N SER A 67 -6.78 -6.03 13.63
CA SER A 67 -6.85 -7.49 13.74
C SER A 67 -5.94 -8.10 14.82
N VAL A 68 -5.25 -7.27 15.61
CA VAL A 68 -4.32 -7.71 16.67
C VAL A 68 -3.24 -8.66 16.14
N LEU A 69 -2.77 -8.42 14.90
CA LEU A 69 -1.70 -9.21 14.28
C LEU A 69 -0.32 -8.68 14.63
N GLY A 70 -0.24 -7.41 14.98
CA GLY A 70 1.01 -6.73 15.29
C GLY A 70 0.97 -5.26 14.91
N TYR A 71 2.15 -4.64 14.92
CA TYR A 71 2.33 -3.24 14.56
C TYR A 71 3.36 -3.12 13.42
N PRO A 72 3.27 -2.05 12.60
CA PRO A 72 4.23 -1.82 11.53
C PRO A 72 5.57 -1.33 12.06
N VAL A 73 6.64 -1.82 11.46
CA VAL A 73 8.02 -1.39 11.73
C VAL A 73 8.71 -1.17 10.39
N LEU A 74 9.27 0.02 10.21
CA LEU A 74 10.10 0.35 9.06
C LEU A 74 11.54 0.00 9.38
N VAL A 75 12.19 -0.71 8.45
CA VAL A 75 13.60 -1.09 8.55
C VAL A 75 14.29 -0.61 7.28
N GLN A 76 15.20 0.34 7.45
CA GLN A 76 16.11 0.76 6.39
C GLN A 76 17.36 -0.12 6.44
N VAL A 77 17.78 -0.64 5.28
CA VAL A 77 18.87 -1.61 5.19
C VAL A 77 19.96 -1.06 4.29
N THR A 78 21.20 -1.11 4.80
CA THR A 78 22.41 -0.88 4.00
C THR A 78 23.02 -2.23 3.63
N CYS A 79 23.34 -2.40 2.36
CA CYS A 79 23.83 -3.64 1.79
C CYS A 79 25.29 -3.50 1.34
N ARG A 80 25.98 -4.63 1.25
CA ARG A 80 27.25 -4.74 0.54
C ARG A 80 27.01 -4.43 -0.94
N VAL A 81 27.95 -3.71 -1.56
CA VAL A 81 27.86 -3.31 -2.97
C VAL A 81 27.52 -4.51 -3.85
N GLY A 82 26.51 -4.34 -4.71
CA GLY A 82 26.02 -5.38 -5.63
C GLY A 82 25.11 -6.44 -5.01
N GLN A 83 24.83 -6.41 -3.69
CA GLN A 83 23.96 -7.39 -3.03
C GLN A 83 22.52 -6.92 -2.85
N ALA A 84 22.23 -5.61 -2.96
CA ALA A 84 20.92 -5.05 -2.62
C ALA A 84 19.73 -5.75 -3.32
N PRO A 85 19.75 -6.06 -4.63
CA PRO A 85 18.63 -6.78 -5.25
C PRO A 85 18.39 -8.18 -4.69
N ARG A 86 19.46 -8.91 -4.34
CA ARG A 86 19.34 -10.26 -3.74
C ARG A 86 18.77 -10.17 -2.33
N VAL A 87 19.31 -9.26 -1.52
CA VAL A 87 18.82 -9.01 -0.15
C VAL A 87 17.35 -8.58 -0.18
N ALA A 88 16.96 -7.70 -1.11
CA ALA A 88 15.58 -7.27 -1.27
C ALA A 88 14.64 -8.45 -1.58
N ALA A 89 15.02 -9.34 -2.50
CA ALA A 89 14.24 -10.53 -2.83
C ALA A 89 14.11 -11.50 -1.64
N GLU A 90 15.20 -11.71 -0.89
CA GLU A 90 15.21 -12.57 0.30
C GLU A 90 14.32 -12.02 1.41
N LEU A 91 14.43 -10.71 1.72
CA LEU A 91 13.56 -10.06 2.70
C LEU A 91 12.10 -10.07 2.22
N ALA A 92 11.83 -9.75 0.96
CA ALA A 92 10.48 -9.76 0.40
C ALA A 92 9.80 -11.14 0.49
N ALA A 93 10.55 -12.24 0.41
CA ALA A 93 10.00 -13.58 0.54
C ALA A 93 9.44 -13.89 1.95
N ARG A 94 9.82 -13.10 2.98
CA ARG A 94 9.36 -13.33 4.34
C ARG A 94 7.87 -13.00 4.51
N PRO A 95 7.11 -13.78 5.31
CA PRO A 95 5.68 -13.56 5.51
C PRO A 95 5.36 -12.34 6.37
N ASP A 96 6.29 -11.91 7.24
CA ASP A 96 6.14 -10.73 8.08
C ASP A 96 6.50 -9.42 7.35
N VAL A 97 7.13 -9.51 6.17
CA VAL A 97 7.41 -8.35 5.31
C VAL A 97 6.16 -8.01 4.48
N ARG A 98 5.63 -6.82 4.73
CA ARG A 98 4.47 -6.24 4.04
C ARG A 98 4.87 -5.47 2.78
N PHE A 99 6.00 -4.76 2.83
CA PHE A 99 6.52 -3.91 1.77
C PHE A 99 8.04 -4.03 1.71
N ALA A 100 8.60 -4.01 0.50
CA ALA A 100 10.04 -3.96 0.29
C ALA A 100 10.36 -3.25 -1.03
N ALA A 101 11.29 -2.29 -0.98
CA ALA A 101 11.74 -1.55 -2.15
C ALA A 101 13.24 -1.26 -2.11
N LEU A 102 13.86 -1.22 -3.28
CA LEU A 102 15.18 -0.64 -3.49
C LEU A 102 15.05 0.86 -3.66
N ILE A 103 15.87 1.60 -2.93
CA ILE A 103 15.83 3.07 -2.88
C ILE A 103 17.21 3.66 -3.14
N THR A 104 17.24 4.94 -3.49
CA THR A 104 18.45 5.77 -3.48
C THR A 104 18.67 6.40 -2.10
N GLY A 105 19.83 7.03 -1.91
CA GLY A 105 20.12 7.85 -0.74
C GLY A 105 21.01 7.15 0.27
N THR A 106 20.76 7.40 1.56
CA THR A 106 21.59 6.89 2.67
C THR A 106 21.47 5.37 2.85
N PHE A 107 20.36 4.77 2.41
CA PHE A 107 20.08 3.35 2.54
C PHE A 107 19.84 2.73 1.17
N ASP A 108 20.04 1.43 1.05
CA ASP A 108 19.83 0.71 -0.21
C ASP A 108 18.41 0.17 -0.31
N LEU A 109 17.79 -0.19 0.82
CA LEU A 109 16.45 -0.76 0.90
C LEU A 109 15.63 -0.10 2.00
N ILE A 110 14.31 -0.08 1.80
CA ILE A 110 13.32 0.11 2.87
C ILE A 110 12.40 -1.11 2.90
N VAL A 111 12.12 -1.59 4.11
CA VAL A 111 11.25 -2.75 4.36
C VAL A 111 10.24 -2.41 5.45
N GLU A 112 8.97 -2.71 5.24
CA GLU A 112 7.93 -2.61 6.28
C GLU A 112 7.61 -4.02 6.80
N LEU A 113 7.85 -4.25 8.08
CA LEU A 113 7.52 -5.47 8.81
C LEU A 113 6.22 -5.31 9.59
N ILE A 114 5.45 -6.38 9.76
CA ILE A 114 4.40 -6.47 10.76
C ILE A 114 4.83 -7.47 11.84
N VAL A 115 5.01 -6.97 13.06
CA VAL A 115 5.52 -7.77 14.19
C VAL A 115 4.52 -7.81 15.36
N PRO A 116 4.28 -8.97 16.00
CA PRO A 116 3.24 -9.12 17.01
C PRO A 116 3.61 -8.52 18.37
N SER A 117 4.90 -8.28 18.65
CA SER A 117 5.38 -7.74 19.93
C SER A 117 6.83 -7.24 19.83
N GLN A 118 7.26 -6.45 20.80
CA GLN A 118 8.66 -6.01 20.90
C GLN A 118 9.65 -7.18 21.04
N ARG A 119 9.27 -8.26 21.74
CA ARG A 119 10.11 -9.46 21.85
C ARG A 119 10.25 -10.17 20.51
N ALA A 120 9.18 -10.23 19.72
CA ALA A 120 9.24 -10.78 18.37
C ALA A 120 10.08 -9.88 17.45
N LEU A 121 9.98 -8.55 17.59
CA LEU A 121 10.84 -7.61 16.86
C LEU A 121 12.32 -7.86 17.14
N ALA A 122 12.72 -8.01 18.41
CA ALA A 122 14.11 -8.29 18.77
C ALA A 122 14.63 -9.56 18.08
N ARG A 123 13.84 -10.65 18.08
CA ARG A 123 14.20 -11.87 17.37
C ARG A 123 14.34 -11.64 15.86
N VAL A 124 13.34 -11.01 15.25
CA VAL A 124 13.35 -10.75 13.80
C VAL A 124 14.54 -9.91 13.38
N LEU A 125 14.92 -8.87 14.15
CA LEU A 125 16.07 -8.03 13.82
C LEU A 125 17.38 -8.78 14.01
N PHE A 126 17.66 -9.27 15.22
CA PHE A 126 18.99 -9.74 15.62
C PHE A 126 19.26 -11.21 15.30
N GLU A 127 18.23 -12.05 15.19
CA GLU A 127 18.38 -13.49 14.94
C GLU A 127 18.01 -13.89 13.51
N GLU A 128 17.28 -13.04 12.77
CA GLU A 128 16.79 -13.37 11.42
C GLU A 128 17.32 -12.39 10.35
N ILE A 129 17.03 -11.10 10.46
CA ILE A 129 17.44 -10.09 9.45
C ILE A 129 18.96 -9.93 9.44
N GLU A 130 19.62 -9.78 10.58
CA GLU A 130 21.09 -9.65 10.63
C GLU A 130 21.84 -10.89 10.09
N GLN A 131 21.16 -12.04 9.96
CA GLN A 131 21.74 -13.26 9.39
C GLN A 131 21.66 -13.31 7.87
N VAL A 132 20.92 -12.40 7.23
CA VAL A 132 20.87 -12.30 5.77
C VAL A 132 22.22 -11.80 5.27
N ASP A 133 22.97 -12.67 4.57
CA ASP A 133 24.26 -12.28 4.00
C ASP A 133 24.07 -11.05 3.09
N GLY A 134 25.07 -10.16 3.09
CA GLY A 134 25.04 -8.93 2.31
C GLY A 134 24.44 -7.74 3.06
N ILE A 135 23.76 -7.92 4.19
CA ILE A 135 23.38 -6.80 5.06
C ILE A 135 24.62 -6.31 5.82
N LEU A 136 24.84 -4.98 5.82
CA LEU A 136 25.92 -4.31 6.56
C LEU A 136 25.40 -3.65 7.84
N SER A 137 24.23 -3.03 7.77
CA SER A 137 23.58 -2.38 8.92
C SER A 137 22.09 -2.16 8.66
N THR A 138 21.34 -2.01 9.74
CA THR A 138 19.93 -1.65 9.70
C THR A 138 19.65 -0.44 10.59
N VAL A 139 18.73 0.41 10.15
CA VAL A 139 18.04 1.40 11.01
C VAL A 139 16.59 0.95 11.15
N THR A 140 16.01 1.15 12.33
CA THR A 140 14.66 0.66 12.64
C THR A 140 13.83 1.77 13.23
N GLU A 141 12.62 1.95 12.72
CA GLU A 141 11.65 2.93 13.17
C GLU A 141 10.30 2.27 13.39
N THR A 142 9.77 2.37 14.61
CA THR A 142 8.47 1.77 14.93
C THR A 142 7.37 2.75 14.59
N VAL A 143 6.34 2.31 13.84
CA VAL A 143 5.17 3.15 13.58
C VAL A 143 4.32 3.25 14.83
N ILE A 144 4.16 4.48 15.34
CA ILE A 144 3.38 4.78 16.55
C ILE A 144 1.99 5.34 16.23
N ALA A 145 1.81 5.93 15.05
CA ALA A 145 0.50 6.34 14.54
C ALA A 145 0.48 6.30 13.00
N GLN A 146 -0.63 5.85 12.42
CA GLN A 146 -0.85 5.90 10.97
C GLN A 146 -1.82 7.04 10.65
N HIS A 147 -1.37 7.98 9.83
CA HIS A 147 -2.17 9.12 9.37
C HIS A 147 -2.78 8.86 7.99
N LYS A 148 -2.06 8.13 7.13
CA LYS A 148 -2.52 7.71 5.80
C LYS A 148 -1.91 6.37 5.40
N VAL A 149 -2.73 5.51 4.81
CA VAL A 149 -2.31 4.19 4.32
C VAL A 149 -2.49 4.11 2.80
N ALA A 150 -1.54 3.43 2.13
CA ALA A 150 -1.46 3.37 0.67
C ALA A 150 -2.75 2.88 -0.02
N ASN A 151 -3.55 2.04 0.64
CA ASN A 151 -4.79 1.49 0.07
C ASN A 151 -5.97 2.48 0.09
N VAL A 152 -5.81 3.66 0.69
CA VAL A 152 -6.80 4.76 0.67
C VAL A 152 -6.41 5.82 -0.38
N TRP A 153 -5.25 5.67 -1.02
CA TRP A 153 -4.81 6.60 -2.04
C TRP A 153 -5.56 6.39 -3.36
N ALA A 154 -6.17 7.46 -3.87
CA ALA A 154 -6.80 7.51 -5.18
C ALA A 154 -6.15 8.62 -6.01
N HIS A 155 -5.73 8.30 -7.23
CA HIS A 155 -4.89 9.17 -8.06
C HIS A 155 -5.62 10.32 -8.79
N GLY A 156 -6.70 10.82 -8.19
CA GLY A 156 -7.39 12.06 -8.60
C GLY A 156 -8.07 12.06 -9.98
N THR A 157 -8.17 10.92 -10.68
CA THR A 157 -8.81 10.87 -12.02
C THR A 157 -10.32 10.70 -11.98
N LEU A 158 -10.89 10.34 -10.82
CA LEU A 158 -12.33 10.31 -10.63
C LEU A 158 -12.82 11.63 -10.07
N ALA A 159 -14.00 12.06 -10.52
CA ALA A 159 -14.69 13.20 -9.95
C ALA A 159 -14.98 12.93 -8.45
N PRO A 160 -14.85 13.95 -7.58
CA PRO A 160 -15.10 13.80 -6.15
C PRO A 160 -16.47 13.18 -5.81
N GLU A 161 -17.50 13.48 -6.60
CA GLU A 161 -18.85 12.94 -6.42
C GLU A 161 -18.92 11.44 -6.71
N ALA A 162 -18.16 10.97 -7.71
CA ALA A 162 -18.05 9.55 -8.04
C ALA A 162 -17.31 8.78 -6.93
N ILE A 163 -16.25 9.37 -6.37
CA ILE A 163 -15.53 8.81 -5.22
C ILE A 163 -16.48 8.71 -4.02
N ALA A 164 -17.15 9.79 -3.65
CA ALA A 164 -18.09 9.81 -2.52
C ALA A 164 -19.22 8.78 -2.68
N THR A 165 -19.71 8.59 -3.91
CA THR A 165 -20.72 7.56 -4.20
C THR A 165 -20.16 6.15 -3.95
N LEU A 166 -18.99 5.83 -4.51
CA LEU A 166 -18.35 4.51 -4.33
C LEU A 166 -18.02 4.24 -2.85
N GLU A 167 -17.56 5.27 -2.11
CA GLU A 167 -17.30 5.16 -0.67
C GLU A 167 -18.57 4.89 0.12
N SER A 168 -19.68 5.56 -0.22
CA SER A 168 -20.98 5.33 0.38
C SER A 168 -21.48 3.91 0.12
N GLU A 169 -21.30 3.40 -1.10
CA GLU A 169 -21.72 2.05 -1.49
C GLU A 169 -20.88 0.94 -0.86
N ARG A 170 -19.58 1.20 -0.68
CA ARG A 170 -18.69 0.30 0.07
C ARG A 170 -19.15 0.18 1.53
N GLY A 171 -19.78 1.22 2.05
CA GLY A 171 -20.20 1.34 3.44
C GLY A 171 -19.12 2.00 4.32
N PRO A 172 -19.53 2.51 5.49
CA PRO A 172 -18.61 3.12 6.44
C PRO A 172 -17.66 2.07 7.02
N ILE A 173 -16.42 2.48 7.28
CA ILE A 173 -15.53 1.71 8.15
C ILE A 173 -15.73 2.24 9.57
N GLU A 174 -16.37 1.44 10.41
CA GLU A 174 -16.56 1.79 11.82
C GLU A 174 -15.26 1.59 12.60
N GLN A 175 -14.92 2.59 13.41
CA GLN A 175 -13.83 2.45 14.36
C GLN A 175 -14.32 1.63 15.55
N ARG A 176 -14.13 0.32 15.47
CA ARG A 176 -14.34 -0.60 16.60
C ARG A 176 -13.03 -0.95 17.28
N ASP A 177 -13.16 -1.47 18.50
CA ASP A 177 -12.03 -2.01 19.24
C ASP A 177 -11.34 -3.14 18.45
N PRO A 178 -10.00 -3.16 18.41
CA PRO A 178 -9.26 -4.24 17.75
C PRO A 178 -9.68 -5.63 18.24
N LYS A 179 -9.83 -6.58 17.30
CA LYS A 179 -10.22 -7.96 17.60
C LYS A 179 -9.41 -8.97 16.77
N PRO A 180 -8.90 -10.05 17.39
CA PRO A 180 -8.22 -11.13 16.66
C PRO A 180 -9.11 -11.81 15.63
N LEU A 181 -8.55 -12.14 14.46
CA LEU A 181 -9.21 -12.98 13.46
C LEU A 181 -9.37 -14.40 14.01
N ASP A 182 -10.50 -15.05 13.76
CA ASP A 182 -10.61 -16.50 14.00
C ASP A 182 -9.97 -17.30 12.84
N ASP A 183 -9.92 -18.63 12.94
CA ASP A 183 -9.30 -19.47 11.90
C ASP A 183 -9.99 -19.35 10.54
N ARG A 184 -11.31 -19.19 10.52
CA ARG A 184 -12.09 -19.04 9.29
C ARG A 184 -11.88 -17.67 8.67
N ASP A 185 -11.81 -16.63 9.49
CA ASP A 185 -11.47 -15.28 9.06
C ASP A 185 -10.06 -15.25 8.45
N ARG A 186 -9.08 -15.93 9.08
CA ARG A 186 -7.72 -16.08 8.52
C ARG A 186 -7.73 -16.80 7.18
N ALA A 187 -8.42 -17.93 7.07
CA ALA A 187 -8.52 -18.69 5.82
C ALA A 187 -9.20 -17.88 4.70
N LEU A 188 -10.28 -17.16 5.03
CA LEU A 188 -10.98 -16.26 4.10
C LEU A 188 -10.05 -15.14 3.60
N VAL A 189 -9.34 -14.46 4.51
CA VAL A 189 -8.38 -13.41 4.14
C VAL A 189 -7.23 -13.98 3.32
N GLY A 190 -6.74 -15.18 3.64
CA GLY A 190 -5.69 -15.85 2.86
C GLY A 190 -6.08 -16.05 1.39
N LEU A 191 -7.29 -16.53 1.12
CA LEU A 191 -7.78 -16.66 -0.26
C LEU A 191 -7.92 -15.31 -0.97
N LEU A 192 -8.40 -14.29 -0.26
CA LEU A 192 -8.59 -12.95 -0.81
C LEU A 192 -7.28 -12.16 -0.95
N ALA A 193 -6.21 -12.57 -0.27
CA ALA A 193 -4.88 -11.98 -0.43
C ALA A 193 -4.28 -12.29 -1.82
N GLU A 194 -4.66 -13.42 -2.43
CA GLU A 194 -4.29 -13.76 -3.80
C GLU A 194 -5.20 -13.05 -4.81
N ASP A 195 -6.51 -13.16 -4.62
CA ASP A 195 -7.53 -12.52 -5.46
C ASP A 195 -8.75 -12.11 -4.64
N ALA A 196 -8.86 -10.81 -4.38
CA ALA A 196 -9.99 -10.26 -3.64
C ALA A 196 -11.27 -10.11 -4.47
N ARG A 197 -11.27 -10.53 -5.73
CA ARG A 197 -12.45 -10.55 -6.62
C ARG A 197 -13.12 -11.92 -6.68
N LEU A 198 -12.57 -12.95 -6.02
CA LEU A 198 -13.22 -14.27 -5.88
C LEU A 198 -14.70 -14.12 -5.49
N SER A 199 -15.54 -14.91 -6.17
CA SER A 199 -16.99 -14.89 -5.95
C SER A 199 -17.33 -15.53 -4.60
N PHE A 200 -18.49 -15.16 -4.03
CA PHE A 200 -18.95 -15.78 -2.79
C PHE A 200 -19.18 -17.28 -2.94
N ALA A 201 -19.63 -17.73 -4.11
CA ALA A 201 -19.78 -19.16 -4.45
C ALA A 201 -18.44 -19.91 -4.41
N GLU A 202 -17.39 -19.36 -5.03
CA GLU A 202 -16.06 -20.00 -5.02
C GLU A 202 -15.46 -20.03 -3.60
N LEU A 203 -15.57 -18.93 -2.85
CA LEU A 203 -15.10 -18.87 -1.47
C LEU A 203 -15.86 -19.85 -0.58
N ALA A 204 -17.18 -19.97 -0.75
CA ALA A 204 -18.03 -20.92 -0.04
C ALA A 204 -17.58 -22.37 -0.25
N VAL A 205 -17.31 -22.76 -1.50
CA VAL A 205 -16.80 -24.08 -1.84
C VAL A 205 -15.42 -24.32 -1.22
N ARG A 206 -14.48 -23.37 -1.34
CA ARG A 206 -13.10 -23.54 -0.83
C ARG A 206 -13.02 -23.59 0.69
N LEU A 207 -13.96 -22.95 1.40
CA LEU A 207 -13.95 -22.83 2.86
C LEU A 207 -14.93 -23.78 3.57
N ASP A 208 -15.68 -24.60 2.82
CA ASP A 208 -16.76 -25.43 3.35
C ASP A 208 -17.78 -24.60 4.17
N MET A 209 -18.29 -23.54 3.56
CA MET A 209 -19.22 -22.58 4.15
C MET A 209 -20.38 -22.29 3.20
N SER A 210 -21.51 -21.80 3.71
CA SER A 210 -22.54 -21.23 2.84
C SER A 210 -22.11 -19.86 2.31
N GLU A 211 -22.56 -19.49 1.11
CA GLU A 211 -22.32 -18.15 0.54
C GLU A 211 -22.80 -17.03 1.48
N SER A 212 -23.94 -17.24 2.13
CA SER A 212 -24.48 -16.30 3.12
C SER A 212 -23.54 -16.10 4.32
N MET A 213 -22.84 -17.16 4.76
CA MET A 213 -21.90 -17.08 5.86
C MET A 213 -20.61 -16.36 5.45
N VAL A 214 -20.08 -16.66 4.26
CA VAL A 214 -18.91 -15.97 3.69
C VAL A 214 -19.20 -14.48 3.55
N LYS A 215 -20.32 -14.12 2.91
CA LYS A 215 -20.73 -12.72 2.72
C LYS A 215 -20.83 -12.00 4.06
N ARG A 216 -21.59 -12.56 5.03
CA ARG A 216 -21.76 -11.94 6.35
C ARG A 216 -20.43 -11.71 7.07
N ARG A 217 -19.51 -12.67 7.02
CA ARG A 217 -18.18 -12.53 7.63
C ARG A 217 -17.37 -11.44 6.94
N LEU A 218 -17.33 -11.44 5.61
CA LEU A 218 -16.58 -10.45 4.86
C LEU A 218 -17.13 -9.03 5.05
N ASP A 219 -18.46 -8.87 5.07
CA ASP A 219 -19.14 -7.62 5.37
C ASP A 219 -18.75 -7.13 6.77
N THR A 220 -18.79 -8.00 7.78
CA THR A 220 -18.38 -7.67 9.16
C THR A 220 -16.91 -7.25 9.23
N LEU A 221 -16.01 -8.02 8.62
CA LEU A 221 -14.57 -7.74 8.64
C LEU A 221 -14.22 -6.45 7.90
N THR A 222 -14.91 -6.16 6.80
CA THR A 222 -14.73 -4.92 6.03
C THR A 222 -15.27 -3.72 6.81
N HIS A 223 -16.47 -3.84 7.36
CA HIS A 223 -17.15 -2.80 8.15
C HIS A 223 -16.37 -2.45 9.42
N ASP A 224 -15.81 -3.45 10.11
CA ASP A 224 -14.95 -3.25 11.29
C ASP A 224 -13.54 -2.74 10.93
N GLY A 225 -13.23 -2.55 9.63
CA GLY A 225 -11.93 -2.12 9.13
C GLY A 225 -10.81 -3.14 9.32
N ARG A 226 -11.16 -4.38 9.68
CA ARG A 226 -10.24 -5.49 9.96
C ARG A 226 -9.71 -6.12 8.67
N VAL A 227 -10.46 -6.00 7.57
CA VAL A 227 -10.02 -6.38 6.22
C VAL A 227 -10.09 -5.16 5.32
N ARG A 228 -9.02 -4.92 4.57
CA ARG A 228 -8.93 -3.83 3.59
C ARG A 228 -8.62 -4.39 2.22
N TYR A 229 -9.27 -3.84 1.21
CA TYR A 229 -8.95 -4.11 -0.19
C TYR A 229 -7.89 -3.13 -0.66
N THR A 230 -6.91 -3.64 -1.42
CA THR A 230 -5.87 -2.85 -2.07
C THR A 230 -5.86 -3.20 -3.54
N THR A 231 -6.04 -2.19 -4.39
CA THR A 231 -5.82 -2.33 -5.83
C THR A 231 -4.36 -2.04 -6.11
N ILE A 232 -3.60 -3.11 -6.37
CA ILE A 232 -2.20 -3.05 -6.73
C ILE A 232 -2.11 -2.71 -8.21
N VAL A 233 -1.38 -1.64 -8.49
CA VAL A 233 -1.07 -1.12 -9.82
C VAL A 233 0.23 -0.34 -9.69
N ARG A 234 1.11 -0.47 -10.67
CA ARG A 234 2.33 0.32 -10.76
C ARG A 234 1.99 1.79 -11.02
N PRO A 235 2.41 2.75 -10.18
CA PRO A 235 2.06 4.16 -10.36
C PRO A 235 2.52 4.77 -11.69
N GLU A 236 3.54 4.24 -12.34
CA GLU A 236 3.97 4.67 -13.68
C GLU A 236 2.87 4.45 -14.72
N LEU A 237 2.09 3.36 -14.60
CA LEU A 237 0.95 3.07 -15.46
C LEU A 237 -0.19 4.10 -15.31
N LEU A 238 -0.20 4.81 -14.18
CA LEU A 238 -1.13 5.89 -13.87
C LEU A 238 -0.56 7.28 -14.20
N GLY A 239 0.67 7.33 -14.71
CA GLY A 239 1.38 8.56 -15.05
C GLY A 239 2.11 9.21 -13.87
N TYR A 240 2.49 8.43 -12.85
CA TYR A 240 3.39 8.84 -11.78
C TYR A 240 4.76 8.21 -12.01
N GLY A 241 5.70 8.99 -12.53
CA GLY A 241 7.04 8.49 -12.87
C GLY A 241 8.04 8.50 -11.71
N VAL A 242 7.63 8.95 -10.53
CA VAL A 242 8.52 9.11 -9.37
C VAL A 242 7.80 8.66 -8.11
N GLU A 243 8.45 7.77 -7.38
CA GLU A 243 8.07 7.36 -6.03
C GLU A 243 9.23 7.70 -5.09
N VAL A 244 8.91 8.21 -3.91
CA VAL A 244 9.92 8.70 -2.97
C VAL A 244 9.47 8.50 -1.53
N PHE A 245 10.37 7.97 -0.72
CA PHE A 245 10.25 7.99 0.73
C PHE A 245 10.91 9.23 1.30
N TYR A 246 10.19 9.89 2.20
CA TYR A 246 10.66 11.01 3.00
C TYR A 246 10.70 10.58 4.47
N TRP A 247 11.84 10.83 5.12
CA TRP A 247 11.95 10.77 6.57
C TRP A 247 12.17 12.17 7.12
N LEU A 248 11.19 12.65 7.86
CA LEU A 248 11.09 14.03 8.29
C LEU A 248 11.38 14.12 9.78
N ALA A 249 12.35 14.94 10.16
CA ALA A 249 12.47 15.41 11.53
C ALA A 249 11.63 16.68 11.68
N VAL A 250 10.72 16.70 12.65
CA VAL A 250 9.74 17.75 12.87
C VAL A 250 9.92 18.31 14.29
N ASP A 251 9.69 19.61 14.50
CA ASP A 251 9.47 20.13 15.86
C ASP A 251 8.17 19.50 16.40
N LEU A 252 8.26 18.77 17.51
CA LEU A 252 7.14 18.02 18.08
C LEU A 252 5.89 18.87 18.35
N ARG A 253 6.04 20.18 18.56
CA ARG A 253 4.91 21.12 18.73
C ARG A 253 4.06 21.28 17.47
N HIS A 254 4.65 21.00 16.31
CA HIS A 254 4.01 21.07 14.99
C HIS A 254 3.75 19.68 14.39
N LEU A 255 3.99 18.59 15.13
CA LEU A 255 3.89 17.22 14.59
C LEU A 255 2.49 16.93 14.04
N ASP A 256 1.45 17.19 14.83
CA ASP A 256 0.05 16.92 14.44
C ASP A 256 -0.40 17.81 13.27
N GLU A 257 -0.03 19.09 13.30
CA GLU A 257 -0.31 20.05 12.21
C GLU A 257 0.35 19.61 10.91
N THR A 258 1.63 19.23 10.97
CA THR A 258 2.42 18.77 9.83
C THR A 258 1.86 17.47 9.29
N ALA A 259 1.54 16.51 10.16
CA ALA A 259 0.97 15.23 9.77
C ALA A 259 -0.40 15.41 9.09
N LYS A 260 -1.26 16.27 9.63
CA LYS A 260 -2.56 16.59 9.01
C LYS A 260 -2.37 17.22 7.63
N ALA A 261 -1.54 18.25 7.53
CA ALA A 261 -1.31 18.97 6.28
C ALA A 261 -0.73 18.07 5.19
N LEU A 262 0.16 17.13 5.53
CA LEU A 262 0.69 16.13 4.60
C LEU A 262 -0.35 15.05 4.27
N GLY A 263 -1.14 14.59 5.23
CA GLY A 263 -2.17 13.56 5.00
C GLY A 263 -3.23 13.99 3.97
N GLU A 264 -3.56 15.28 3.94
CA GLU A 264 -4.49 15.88 2.98
C GLU A 264 -3.91 16.00 1.56
N ARG A 265 -2.60 15.83 1.37
CA ARG A 265 -1.98 15.94 0.04
C ARG A 265 -2.28 14.72 -0.83
N PRO A 266 -2.73 14.91 -2.07
CA PRO A 266 -2.97 13.80 -3.00
C PRO A 266 -1.67 13.10 -3.41
N GLU A 267 -0.51 13.76 -3.37
CA GLU A 267 0.79 13.17 -3.68
C GLU A 267 1.25 12.20 -2.58
N VAL A 268 0.83 12.42 -1.32
CA VAL A 268 1.18 11.55 -0.18
C VAL A 268 0.33 10.30 -0.23
N ARG A 269 0.97 9.14 -0.37
CA ARG A 269 0.34 7.81 -0.45
C ARG A 269 0.33 7.10 0.90
N TYR A 270 1.40 7.24 1.66
CA TYR A 270 1.56 6.71 3.01
C TYR A 270 2.08 7.80 3.93
N LEU A 271 1.59 7.85 5.16
CA LEU A 271 2.09 8.76 6.18
C LEU A 271 1.92 8.15 7.57
N SER A 272 3.00 8.13 8.33
CA SER A 272 3.02 7.62 9.70
C SER A 272 3.88 8.50 10.59
N SER A 273 3.54 8.55 11.88
CA SER A 273 4.47 8.97 12.93
C SER A 273 5.28 7.78 13.40
N THR A 274 6.56 8.01 13.61
CA THR A 274 7.53 6.97 13.94
C THR A 274 8.26 7.29 15.24
N ALA A 275 8.59 6.23 15.99
CA ALA A 275 9.59 6.26 17.04
C ALA A 275 10.90 5.78 16.44
N GLY A 276 11.80 6.71 16.16
CA GLY A 276 13.00 6.47 15.37
C GLY A 276 13.87 7.71 15.21
N TYR A 277 14.63 7.79 14.12
CA TYR A 277 15.45 8.96 13.79
C TYR A 277 14.66 10.04 13.02
N SER A 278 13.46 9.70 12.59
CA SER A 278 12.45 10.58 12.01
C SER A 278 11.17 10.59 12.85
N ASP A 279 10.50 11.74 12.85
CA ASP A 279 9.24 11.96 13.55
C ASP A 279 8.04 11.60 12.66
N LEU A 280 8.18 11.80 11.34
CA LEU A 280 7.24 11.35 10.32
C LEU A 280 7.98 10.61 9.19
N THR A 281 7.38 9.52 8.72
CA THR A 281 7.76 8.89 7.44
C THR A 281 6.60 8.94 6.47
N CYS A 282 6.84 9.38 5.24
CA CYS A 282 5.84 9.32 4.17
C CYS A 282 6.38 8.81 2.84
N GLU A 283 5.50 8.12 2.12
CA GLU A 283 5.70 7.73 0.72
C GLU A 283 4.92 8.72 -0.14
N VAL A 284 5.56 9.31 -1.13
CA VAL A 284 4.99 10.31 -2.03
C VAL A 284 5.17 9.85 -3.47
N VAL A 285 4.15 10.08 -4.29
CA VAL A 285 4.17 9.78 -5.72
C VAL A 285 3.98 11.06 -6.53
N LEU A 286 4.84 11.26 -7.52
CA LEU A 286 4.89 12.47 -8.36
C LEU A 286 4.88 12.09 -9.84
N ARG A 287 4.48 13.02 -10.70
CA ARG A 287 4.39 12.76 -12.14
C ARG A 287 5.75 12.78 -12.79
N HIS A 288 6.56 13.77 -12.44
CA HIS A 288 7.84 14.05 -13.08
C HIS A 288 8.94 14.27 -12.03
N HIS A 289 10.19 14.03 -12.43
CA HIS A 289 11.34 14.25 -11.56
C HIS A 289 11.45 15.70 -11.07
N ASP A 290 11.11 16.68 -11.91
CA ASP A 290 11.16 18.10 -11.55
C ASP A 290 10.10 18.48 -10.48
N ASP A 291 9.05 17.67 -10.33
CA ASP A 291 8.05 17.86 -9.27
C ASP A 291 8.65 17.64 -7.87
N LEU A 292 9.76 16.90 -7.75
CA LEU A 292 10.47 16.71 -6.47
C LEU A 292 10.91 18.05 -5.87
N LEU A 293 11.48 18.93 -6.69
CA LEU A 293 11.90 20.26 -6.24
C LEU A 293 10.69 21.08 -5.78
N THR A 294 9.60 21.01 -6.53
CA THR A 294 8.35 21.71 -6.19
C THR A 294 7.77 21.18 -4.89
N PHE A 295 7.67 19.87 -4.71
CA PHE A 295 7.19 19.25 -3.48
C PHE A 295 8.08 19.65 -2.28
N ASN A 296 9.41 19.58 -2.44
CA ASN A 296 10.34 19.97 -1.38
C ASN A 296 10.24 21.44 -0.98
N THR A 297 10.12 22.34 -1.95
CA THR A 297 10.19 23.78 -1.68
C THR A 297 8.83 24.40 -1.35
N ARG A 298 7.74 23.90 -1.96
CA ARG A 298 6.38 24.46 -1.85
C ARG A 298 5.45 23.65 -0.97
N VAL A 299 5.76 22.40 -0.69
CA VAL A 299 4.97 21.59 0.26
C VAL A 299 5.75 21.44 1.56
N LEU A 300 6.94 20.85 1.53
CA LEU A 300 7.73 20.64 2.75
C LEU A 300 8.29 21.96 3.30
N GLY A 301 8.88 22.80 2.45
CA GLY A 301 9.50 24.06 2.86
C GLY A 301 8.54 25.10 3.46
N GLU A 302 7.23 24.97 3.23
CA GLU A 302 6.20 25.85 3.78
C GLU A 302 5.63 25.34 5.11
N LEU A 303 5.98 24.12 5.54
CA LEU A 303 5.53 23.55 6.80
C LEU A 303 6.47 24.00 7.94
N PRO A 304 5.97 24.76 8.94
CA PRO A 304 6.82 25.45 9.91
C PRO A 304 7.62 24.51 10.83
N GLY A 305 7.23 23.24 10.94
CA GLY A 305 7.85 22.27 11.82
C GLY A 305 9.03 21.50 11.23
N ILE A 306 9.26 21.51 9.91
CA ILE A 306 10.25 20.61 9.29
C ILE A 306 11.68 21.10 9.57
N ARG A 307 12.45 20.30 10.30
CA ARG A 307 13.85 20.58 10.69
C ARG A 307 14.87 19.89 9.78
N ARG A 308 14.54 18.68 9.32
CA ARG A 308 15.41 17.88 8.45
C ARG A 308 14.55 17.02 7.55
N VAL A 309 15.01 16.87 6.31
CA VAL A 309 14.42 15.99 5.30
C VAL A 309 15.49 15.03 4.83
N GLU A 310 15.25 13.74 5.00
CA GLU A 310 15.97 12.67 4.30
C GLU A 310 15.06 12.14 3.18
N ILE A 311 15.65 11.81 2.03
CA ILE A 311 14.91 11.31 0.86
C ILE A 311 15.56 10.07 0.29
N GLY A 312 14.73 9.11 -0.10
CA GLY A 312 15.12 7.97 -0.90
C GLY A 312 14.14 7.76 -2.04
N LEU A 313 14.61 7.97 -3.27
CA LEU A 313 13.82 7.67 -4.47
C LEU A 313 13.68 6.17 -4.61
N GLU A 314 12.46 5.67 -4.75
CA GLU A 314 12.16 4.27 -4.98
C GLU A 314 12.47 3.91 -6.44
N LEU A 315 13.37 2.95 -6.60
CA LEU A 315 13.87 2.50 -7.91
C LEU A 315 13.14 1.25 -8.38
N ILE A 316 12.91 0.31 -7.46
CA ILE A 316 12.28 -0.98 -7.74
C ILE A 316 11.52 -1.42 -6.50
N THR A 317 10.20 -1.55 -6.60
CA THR A 317 9.42 -2.24 -5.58
C THR A 317 9.45 -3.74 -5.80
N VAL A 318 9.75 -4.50 -4.74
CA VAL A 318 9.79 -5.97 -4.78
C VAL A 318 8.52 -6.57 -4.16
N LYS A 319 7.91 -5.87 -3.19
CA LYS A 319 6.70 -6.34 -2.50
C LYS A 319 5.80 -5.17 -2.09
N ARG A 320 4.49 -5.31 -2.28
CA ARG A 320 3.45 -4.36 -1.87
C ARG A 320 2.26 -5.08 -1.24
N ALA A 321 1.80 -4.59 -0.09
CA ALA A 321 0.62 -5.14 0.59
C ALA A 321 0.66 -6.68 0.72
N PHE A 322 1.81 -7.21 1.17
CA PHE A 322 2.11 -8.65 1.28
C PHE A 322 2.21 -9.42 -0.05
N THR A 323 2.06 -8.76 -1.20
CA THR A 323 2.08 -9.38 -2.53
C THR A 323 3.39 -9.06 -3.24
N LEU A 324 4.07 -10.08 -3.76
CA LEU A 324 5.27 -9.90 -4.58
C LEU A 324 4.92 -9.21 -5.90
N VAL A 325 5.87 -8.41 -6.36
CA VAL A 325 5.83 -7.63 -7.59
C VAL A 325 6.78 -8.37 -8.56
N GLU A 326 6.24 -9.11 -9.54
CA GLU A 326 7.00 -10.01 -10.42
C GLU A 326 7.42 -9.35 -11.74
N GLY A 327 8.73 -9.26 -12.02
CA GLY A 327 9.30 -9.33 -13.38
C GLY A 327 8.72 -8.43 -14.48
N GLY A 328 8.14 -7.27 -14.16
CA GLY A 328 7.54 -6.34 -15.13
C GLY A 328 6.03 -6.49 -15.35
N ALA A 329 5.38 -7.48 -14.73
CA ALA A 329 3.93 -7.62 -14.63
C ALA A 329 3.53 -7.71 -13.15
N LEU A 330 2.89 -6.64 -12.67
CA LEU A 330 2.93 -6.15 -11.29
C LEU A 330 4.34 -5.92 -10.82
#